data_AF-A0A821BCA2-F1
#
_entry.id   AF-A0A821BCA2-F1
#
_cell.length_a   1.000
_cell.length_b   1.000
_cell.length_c   1.000
_cell.angle_alpha   90.00
_cell.angle_beta   90.00
_cell.angle_gamma   90.00
#
_symmetry.space_group_name_H-M   'P 1'
#
loop_
_entity.id
_entity.type
_entity.pdbx_description
1 polymer ?
#
loop_
_entity_poly.entity_id
_entity_poly.type
_entity_poly.pdbx_seq_one_letter_code
_entity_poly.pdbx_strand_id
1 'polypeptide(L)'
;CDKIEETDEECEEFIHKSSTPAPDHQQNNSRVRPDQLWAYFLSKISPYCEELKKLLCFVYSIPCSNAFTEGVFNHMKHAWTPSRNSMSIEAIASELKIRMNGKMNCDEFFSYVQNERELIQCAR
;
A
#
# COMPACT_ATOMS: atom_id res chain seq x y z
N CYS A 1 -7.03 -33.35 -5.94
CA CYS A 1 -6.03 -33.11 -6.98
C CYS A 1 -6.57 -33.57 -8.33
N ASP A 2 -7.64 -32.94 -8.84
CA ASP A 2 -8.25 -33.32 -10.14
C ASP A 2 -8.95 -32.14 -10.82
N LYS A 3 -8.39 -30.92 -10.72
CA LYS A 3 -8.86 -29.72 -11.45
C LYS A 3 -7.72 -28.75 -11.76
N ILE A 4 -6.64 -29.26 -12.37
CA ILE A 4 -5.49 -28.43 -12.78
C ILE A 4 -5.35 -28.38 -14.31
N GLU A 5 -5.99 -29.26 -15.08
CA GLU A 5 -5.77 -29.33 -16.53
C GLU A 5 -6.61 -28.34 -17.36
N GLU A 6 -7.69 -27.75 -16.83
CA GLU A 6 -8.55 -26.82 -17.60
C GLU A 6 -8.10 -25.35 -17.52
N THR A 7 -7.19 -25.01 -16.59
CA THR A 7 -6.76 -23.62 -16.32
C THR A 7 -5.49 -23.21 -17.07
N ASP A 8 -4.70 -24.19 -17.53
CA ASP A 8 -3.45 -23.93 -18.24
C ASP A 8 -3.72 -23.47 -19.68
N GLU A 9 -4.77 -23.98 -20.34
CA GLU A 9 -5.16 -23.53 -21.70
C GLU A 9 -5.62 -22.07 -21.72
N GLU A 10 -6.40 -21.60 -20.75
CA GLU A 10 -6.84 -20.19 -20.70
C GLU A 10 -5.68 -19.22 -20.37
N CYS A 11 -4.73 -19.65 -19.53
CA CYS A 11 -3.55 -18.86 -19.20
C CYS A 11 -2.56 -18.80 -20.37
N GLU A 12 -2.31 -19.93 -21.04
CA GLU A 12 -1.44 -19.97 -22.21
C GLU A 12 -2.06 -19.25 -23.42
N GLU A 13 -3.38 -19.36 -23.62
CA GLU A 13 -4.09 -18.61 -24.66
C GLU A 13 -3.99 -17.09 -24.45
N PHE A 14 -3.99 -16.63 -23.20
CA PHE A 14 -3.78 -15.21 -22.86
C PHE A 14 -2.33 -14.74 -23.09
N ILE A 15 -1.33 -15.59 -22.78
CA ILE A 15 0.09 -15.31 -23.07
C ILE A 15 0.34 -15.25 -24.60
N HIS A 16 -0.31 -16.13 -25.37
CA HIS A 16 -0.25 -16.11 -26.83
C HIS A 16 -1.01 -14.95 -27.48
N LYS A 17 -2.19 -14.56 -26.94
CA LYS A 17 -2.96 -13.38 -27.40
C LYS A 17 -2.28 -12.06 -27.07
N SER A 18 -1.52 -11.98 -25.97
CA SER A 18 -0.71 -10.79 -25.66
C SER A 18 0.54 -10.66 -26.54
N SER A 19 0.90 -11.72 -27.29
CA SER A 19 2.05 -11.76 -28.20
C SER A 19 1.68 -11.72 -29.69
N THR A 20 0.39 -11.62 -30.04
CA THR A 20 -0.07 -11.43 -31.42
C THR A 20 -0.53 -9.98 -31.64
N PRO A 21 -0.09 -9.28 -32.71
CA PRO A 21 -0.61 -7.95 -33.00
C PRO A 21 -2.06 -8.09 -33.47
N ALA A 22 -3.00 -7.68 -32.63
CA ALA A 22 -4.43 -7.66 -32.95
C ALA A 22 -4.75 -6.61 -34.06
N PRO A 23 -5.76 -6.84 -34.90
CA PRO A 23 -6.09 -5.99 -36.04
C PRO A 23 -6.72 -4.66 -35.60
N ASP A 24 -6.39 -3.62 -36.37
CA ASP A 24 -6.73 -2.21 -36.24
C ASP A 24 -7.98 -1.87 -35.39
N HIS A 25 -7.73 -1.52 -34.12
CA HIS A 25 -8.53 -0.51 -33.42
C HIS A 25 -7.63 0.71 -33.21
N GLN A 26 -8.09 1.86 -33.72
CA GLN A 26 -7.44 3.18 -33.63
C GLN A 26 -6.66 3.35 -32.32
N GLN A 27 -5.34 3.39 -32.47
CA GLN A 27 -4.39 3.68 -31.40
C GLN A 27 -4.69 5.05 -30.79
N ASN A 28 -5.45 5.08 -29.71
CA ASN A 28 -5.23 6.11 -28.71
C ASN A 28 -4.05 5.62 -27.87
N ASN A 29 -2.87 6.18 -28.13
CA ASN A 29 -1.58 5.70 -27.63
C ASN A 29 -1.36 6.05 -26.15
N SER A 30 -2.37 5.83 -25.30
CA SER A 30 -2.24 5.98 -23.85
C SER A 30 -1.56 4.75 -23.28
N ARG A 31 -0.26 4.88 -23.01
CA ARG A 31 0.54 3.85 -22.32
C ARG A 31 -0.15 3.47 -21.01
N VAL A 32 -0.81 2.31 -20.99
CA VAL A 32 -1.45 1.79 -19.78
C VAL A 32 -0.37 1.61 -18.72
N ARG A 33 -0.60 2.15 -17.53
CA ARG A 33 0.41 2.07 -16.48
C ARG A 33 0.49 0.62 -15.96
N PRO A 34 1.69 0.09 -15.66
CA PRO A 34 1.83 -1.28 -15.17
C PRO A 34 0.97 -1.60 -13.94
N ASP A 35 0.78 -0.63 -13.03
CA ASP A 35 -0.10 -0.79 -11.86
C ASP A 35 -1.56 -1.04 -12.23
N GLN A 36 -2.06 -0.46 -13.33
CA GLN A 36 -3.42 -0.68 -13.80
C GLN A 36 -3.59 -2.09 -14.36
N LEU A 37 -2.57 -2.61 -15.06
CA LEU A 37 -2.55 -3.99 -15.56
C LEU A 37 -2.52 -4.99 -14.41
N TRP A 38 -1.66 -4.77 -13.41
CA TRP A 38 -1.60 -5.59 -12.22
C TRP A 38 -2.89 -5.54 -11.41
N ALA A 39 -3.50 -4.37 -11.23
CA ALA A 39 -4.78 -4.25 -10.54
C ALA A 39 -5.89 -5.00 -11.27
N TYR A 40 -5.95 -4.90 -12.61
CA TYR A 40 -6.90 -5.66 -13.42
C TYR A 40 -6.69 -7.17 -13.28
N PHE A 41 -5.46 -7.64 -13.46
CA PHE A 41 -5.09 -9.05 -13.32
C PHE A 41 -5.51 -9.61 -11.95
N LEU A 42 -5.19 -8.88 -10.87
CA LEU A 42 -5.55 -9.29 -9.52
C LEU A 42 -7.05 -9.26 -9.24
N SER A 43 -7.78 -8.33 -9.85
CA SER A 43 -9.25 -8.32 -9.75
C SER A 43 -9.89 -9.58 -10.35
N LYS A 44 -9.25 -10.16 -11.38
CA LYS A 44 -9.76 -11.36 -12.06
C LYS A 44 -9.36 -12.66 -11.37
N ILE A 45 -8.16 -12.70 -10.77
CA ILE A 45 -7.62 -13.93 -10.15
C ILE A 45 -7.94 -14.05 -8.66
N SER A 46 -8.15 -12.94 -7.95
CA SER A 46 -8.46 -12.96 -6.51
C SER A 46 -9.58 -13.94 -6.10
N PRO A 47 -10.67 -14.17 -6.87
CA PRO A 47 -11.71 -15.12 -6.45
C PRO A 47 -11.34 -16.60 -6.64
N TYR A 48 -10.25 -16.90 -7.35
CA TYR A 48 -9.85 -18.27 -7.69
C TYR A 48 -8.58 -18.74 -6.96
N CYS A 49 -7.73 -17.82 -6.50
CA CYS A 49 -6.47 -18.17 -5.84
C CYS A 49 -6.16 -17.22 -4.67
N GLU A 50 -6.63 -17.59 -3.47
CA GLU A 50 -6.39 -16.84 -2.23
C GLU A 50 -4.92 -16.95 -1.77
N GLU A 51 -4.22 -18.04 -2.08
CA GLU A 51 -2.81 -18.23 -1.76
C GLU A 51 -1.92 -17.23 -2.52
N LEU A 52 -2.18 -17.04 -3.82
CA LEU A 52 -1.47 -16.07 -4.63
C LEU A 52 -1.71 -14.65 -4.11
N LYS A 53 -2.93 -14.34 -3.70
CA LYS A 53 -3.25 -13.05 -3.08
C LYS A 53 -2.46 -12.82 -1.81
N LYS A 54 -2.37 -13.81 -0.90
CA LYS A 54 -1.55 -13.72 0.31
C LYS A 54 -0.07 -13.46 -0.01
N LEU A 55 0.47 -14.20 -0.99
CA LEU A 55 1.85 -14.02 -1.45
C LEU A 55 2.08 -12.60 -1.98
N LEU A 56 1.17 -12.09 -2.80
CA LEU A 56 1.29 -10.75 -3.38
C LEU A 56 1.12 -9.66 -2.33
N CYS A 57 0.18 -9.79 -1.39
CA CYS A 57 0.07 -8.89 -0.25
C CYS A 57 1.38 -8.82 0.54
N PHE A 58 2.04 -9.97 0.75
CA PHE A 58 3.35 -10.02 1.39
C PHE A 58 4.43 -9.30 0.56
N VAL A 59 4.57 -9.65 -0.73
CA VAL A 59 5.55 -9.02 -1.62
C VAL A 59 5.37 -7.51 -1.70
N TYR A 60 4.13 -7.03 -1.84
CA TYR A 60 3.83 -5.59 -1.91
C TYR A 60 3.89 -4.87 -0.57
N SER A 61 3.88 -5.58 0.56
CA SER A 61 4.13 -4.98 1.87
C SER A 61 5.58 -4.57 2.08
N ILE A 62 6.50 -5.09 1.26
CA ILE A 62 7.91 -4.76 1.32
C ILE A 62 8.14 -3.49 0.48
N PRO A 63 8.55 -2.37 1.10
CA PRO A 63 8.83 -1.16 0.35
C PRO A 63 10.02 -1.38 -0.58
N CYS A 64 9.91 -0.89 -1.83
CA CYS A 64 10.97 -1.00 -2.83
C CYS A 64 12.13 -0.02 -2.60
N SER A 65 12.00 0.91 -1.64
CA SER A 65 12.97 1.98 -1.40
C SER A 65 13.04 2.36 0.08
N ASN A 66 14.22 2.83 0.48
CA ASN A 66 14.47 3.40 1.80
C ASN A 66 13.95 4.85 1.93
N ALA A 67 13.35 5.44 0.91
CA ALA A 67 12.84 6.81 0.97
C ALA A 67 11.87 7.04 2.14
N PHE A 68 11.07 6.03 2.50
CA PHE A 68 10.18 6.12 3.67
C PHE A 68 10.96 6.19 4.99
N THR A 69 11.97 5.32 5.17
CA THR A 69 12.78 5.29 6.40
C THR A 69 13.68 6.53 6.50
N GLU A 70 14.20 7.03 5.38
CA GLU A 70 14.90 8.31 5.31
C GLU A 70 13.99 9.48 5.71
N GLY A 71 12.72 9.46 5.29
CA GLY A 71 11.71 10.41 5.74
C GLY A 71 11.54 10.40 7.26
N VAL A 72 11.45 9.21 7.86
CA VAL A 72 11.39 9.06 9.33
C VAL A 72 12.64 9.64 9.99
N PHE A 73 13.84 9.32 9.50
CA PHE A 73 15.08 9.84 10.07
C PHE A 73 15.21 11.36 9.94
N ASN A 74 14.74 11.92 8.84
CA ASN A 74 14.74 13.37 8.65
C ASN A 74 13.83 14.04 9.69
N HIS A 75 12.63 13.52 9.91
CA HIS A 75 11.72 14.03 10.94
C HIS A 75 12.28 13.85 12.35
N MET A 76 12.88 12.69 12.63
CA MET A 76 13.52 12.40 13.91
C MET A 76 14.66 13.38 14.20
N LYS A 77 15.51 13.69 13.21
CA LYS A 77 16.61 14.66 13.35
C LYS A 77 16.13 16.06 13.75
N HIS A 78 14.96 16.47 13.27
CA HIS A 78 14.36 17.75 13.63
C HIS A 78 13.65 17.73 15.00
N ALA A 79 13.04 16.61 15.38
CA ALA A 79 12.35 16.45 16.65
C ALA A 79 13.32 16.24 17.83
N TRP A 80 14.40 15.51 17.60
CA TRP A 80 15.39 15.12 18.59
C TRP A 80 16.68 15.94 18.46
N THR A 81 16.67 17.15 18.99
CA THR A 81 17.86 17.99 19.11
C THR A 81 18.26 18.15 20.58
N PRO A 82 19.49 17.79 21.00
CA PRO A 82 19.94 17.85 22.39
C PRO A 82 19.82 19.25 23.03
N SER A 83 19.84 20.30 22.22
CA SER A 83 19.79 21.69 22.67
C SER A 83 18.37 22.26 22.83
N ARG A 84 17.35 21.65 22.22
CA ARG A 84 15.99 22.23 22.15
C ARG A 84 14.90 21.33 22.75
N ASN A 85 15.02 20.01 22.61
CA ASN A 85 14.04 19.04 23.10
C ASN A 85 14.78 17.82 23.67
N SER A 86 14.91 17.75 24.99
CA SER A 86 15.35 16.54 25.70
C SER A 86 14.17 15.56 25.89
N MET A 87 13.43 15.29 24.82
CA MET A 87 12.33 14.33 24.88
C MET A 87 12.90 12.92 25.04
N SER A 88 12.18 12.06 25.77
CA SER A 88 12.52 10.64 25.82
C SER A 88 12.39 10.04 24.43
N ILE A 89 13.16 8.98 24.17
CA ILE A 89 13.10 8.24 22.89
C ILE A 89 11.68 7.72 22.64
N GLU A 90 10.97 7.31 23.70
CA GLU A 90 9.59 6.85 23.64
C GLU A 90 8.61 7.95 23.19
N ALA A 91 8.79 9.18 23.69
CA ALA A 91 7.98 10.32 23.29
C ALA A 91 8.21 10.67 21.81
N ILE A 92 9.48 10.71 21.37
CA ILE A 92 9.84 10.97 19.97
C ILE A 92 9.28 9.87 19.06
N ALA A 93 9.39 8.60 19.45
CA ALA A 93 8.85 7.49 18.68
C ALA A 93 7.32 7.56 18.55
N SER A 94 6.62 7.96 19.61
CA SER A 94 5.17 8.13 19.60
C SER A 94 4.75 9.31 18.71
N GLU A 95 5.46 10.43 18.81
CA GLU A 95 5.25 11.59 17.93
C GLU A 95 5.45 11.24 16.45
N LEU A 96 6.55 10.54 16.12
CA LEU A 96 6.84 10.10 14.76
C LEU A 96 5.76 9.16 14.22
N LYS A 97 5.27 8.22 15.03
CA LYS A 97 4.17 7.33 14.63
C LYS A 97 2.92 8.11 14.25
N ILE A 98 2.55 9.12 15.04
CA ILE A 98 1.39 9.97 14.77
C ILE A 98 1.62 10.81 13.51
N ARG A 99 2.77 11.48 13.39
CA ARG A 99 3.08 12.35 12.25
C ARG A 99 3.19 11.60 10.92
N MET A 100 3.77 10.40 10.93
CA MET A 100 4.02 9.63 9.70
C MET A 100 2.81 8.82 9.23
N ASN A 101 1.94 8.40 10.14
CA ASN A 101 0.78 7.56 9.80
C ASN A 101 -0.55 8.31 9.87
N GLY A 102 -0.56 9.49 10.50
CA GLY A 102 -1.74 10.36 10.57
C GLY A 102 -2.01 10.99 9.21
N LYS A 103 -3.20 10.71 8.66
CA LYS A 103 -3.71 11.40 7.45
C LYS A 103 -4.45 12.68 7.77
N MET A 104 -4.77 12.90 9.04
CA MET A 104 -5.57 14.02 9.53
C MET A 104 -4.64 15.13 10.03
N ASN A 105 -5.03 16.38 9.79
CA ASN A 105 -4.43 17.52 10.49
C ASN A 105 -4.89 17.56 11.97
N CYS A 106 -4.28 18.42 12.77
CA CYS A 106 -4.59 18.49 14.21
C CYS A 106 -6.05 18.86 14.49
N ASP A 107 -6.66 19.70 13.65
CA ASP A 107 -8.05 20.16 13.80
C ASP A 107 -9.05 19.05 13.45
N GLU A 108 -8.75 18.30 12.38
CA GLU A 108 -9.49 17.11 11.97
C GLU A 108 -9.37 16.00 13.01
N PHE A 109 -8.17 15.77 13.54
CA PHE A 109 -7.94 14.79 14.60
C PHE A 109 -8.69 15.16 15.88
N PHE A 110 -8.68 16.44 16.26
CA PHE A 110 -9.44 16.91 17.42
C PHE A 110 -10.94 16.70 17.24
N SER A 111 -11.47 17.03 16.05
CA SER A 111 -12.87 16.80 15.70
C SER A 111 -13.22 15.31 15.68
N TYR A 112 -12.31 14.47 15.18
CA TYR A 112 -12.45 13.00 15.17
C TYR A 112 -12.55 12.45 16.60
N VAL A 113 -11.62 12.83 17.48
CA VAL A 113 -11.62 12.38 18.89
C VAL A 113 -12.86 12.83 19.63
N GLN A 114 -13.37 14.05 19.39
CA GLN A 114 -14.62 14.51 20.02
C GLN A 114 -15.84 13.65 19.64
N ASN A 115 -15.85 13.11 18.42
CA ASN A 115 -16.95 12.29 17.93
C ASN A 115 -16.85 10.82 18.39
N GLU A 116 -15.66 10.35 18.77
CA GLU A 116 -15.45 8.98 19.26
C GLU A 116 -15.47 8.89 20.80
N ARG A 117 -16.65 8.62 21.35
CA ARG A 117 -16.85 8.48 22.81
C ARG A 117 -16.02 7.35 23.44
N GLU A 118 -15.72 6.29 22.69
CA GLU A 118 -14.94 5.15 23.19
C GLU A 118 -13.48 5.54 23.47
N LEU A 119 -12.86 6.32 22.57
CA LEU A 119 -11.50 6.83 22.79
C LEU A 119 -11.41 7.71 24.03
N ILE A 120 -12.41 8.60 24.22
CA ILE A 120 -12.46 9.49 25.38
C ILE A 120 -12.64 8.69 26.68
N GLN A 121 -13.40 7.60 26.66
CA GLN A 121 -13.56 6.74 27.84
C GLN A 121 -12.29 5.96 28.19
N CYS A 122 -11.55 5.45 27.20
CA CYS A 122 -10.32 4.70 27.42
C CYS A 122 -9.12 5.56 27.86
N ALA A 123 -9.14 6.87 27.59
CA ALA A 123 -8.09 7.80 27.97
C ALA A 123 -8.22 8.34 29.42
N ARG A 124 -9.30 8.00 30.11
CA ARG A 124 -9.63 8.50 31.44
C ARG A 124 -9.20 7.52 32.53
#